data_AF-A0A2E0W807-F1
#
_entry.id   AF-A0A2E0W807-F1
#
_cell.length_a   1.000
_cell.length_b   1.000
_cell.length_c   1.000
_cell.angle_alpha   90.00
_cell.angle_beta   90.00
_cell.angle_gamma   90.00
#
_symmetry.space_group_name_H-M   'P 1'
#
loop_
_entity.id
_entity.type
_entity.pdbx_description
1 polymer ?
#
loop_
_entity_poly.entity_id
_entity_poly.type
_entity_poly.pdbx_seq_one_letter_code
_entity_poly.pdbx_strand_id
1 'polypeptide(L)'
;MAIDEQNFVLEFRLEDNFGEFSKTLKGLDNLSDFIEKESNYWSKFNNLGYINSIIYRNDEIQKLIKSIRDIAENKKQFSQNEKQFVEKINTLQSKVSEKHINGRSEMPIMYSNTELAETYISLASIEANYAENFINYLNNNRNGHIQTNYKSLISLISAAVYRGDINFSQRAIKYENKIRVIVDEYKNNLDKFSNESNEIKSKFISEFKDRKEEIKNWFEKEKKYIESEKNRIGTEFTELKKFAEGKVNENEHLFREKLMLEKPVEHWETRAKYLERENKKWLFTFGMGIAIAIIALTAILYFPPDIFKVGLDGKIKLENIKGVILFVSILSLFGIFIKVLSKLTFSNIHLMRDAEERKMLTYFYLSLKVETKDMGDEERKLILQSLFSTADFGILTKESGPTMPGITELIKSVNGH
;
A
#
# COMPACT_ATOMS: atom_id res chain seq x y z
N MET A 1 -42.87 -94.80 53.62
CA MET A 1 -43.80 -93.92 54.34
C MET A 1 -43.56 -92.54 53.77
N ALA A 2 -44.48 -92.04 52.93
CA ALA A 2 -44.30 -90.74 52.30
C ALA A 2 -44.38 -89.66 53.40
N ILE A 3 -43.32 -88.88 53.55
CA ILE A 3 -43.37 -87.68 54.38
C ILE A 3 -44.22 -86.69 53.59
N ASP A 4 -45.50 -86.65 53.94
CA ASP A 4 -46.44 -85.63 53.51
C ASP A 4 -45.99 -84.29 54.10
N GLU A 5 -45.95 -83.24 53.28
CA GLU A 5 -45.62 -81.88 53.70
C GLU A 5 -46.60 -81.33 54.77
N GLN A 6 -47.69 -82.06 55.06
CA GLN A 6 -48.69 -81.67 56.04
C GLN A 6 -48.23 -81.71 57.51
N ASN A 7 -47.14 -82.41 57.88
CA ASN A 7 -46.70 -82.48 59.29
C ASN A 7 -45.54 -81.55 59.67
N PHE A 8 -44.92 -80.85 58.71
CA PHE A 8 -43.94 -79.80 58.97
C PHE A 8 -44.41 -78.50 58.33
N VAL A 9 -45.05 -77.63 59.11
CA VAL A 9 -45.36 -76.27 58.65
C VAL A 9 -44.04 -75.50 58.57
N LEU A 10 -43.44 -75.48 57.38
CA LEU A 10 -42.22 -74.71 57.11
C LEU A 10 -42.58 -73.23 57.04
N GLU A 11 -42.12 -72.45 58.01
CA GLU A 11 -42.32 -71.01 58.05
C GLU A 11 -40.96 -70.29 57.99
N PHE A 12 -40.77 -69.49 56.94
CA PHE A 12 -39.57 -68.68 56.73
C PHE A 12 -39.87 -67.23 57.05
N ARG A 13 -39.17 -66.67 58.03
CA ARG A 13 -39.29 -65.25 58.40
C ARG A 13 -38.20 -64.45 57.68
N LEU A 14 -38.64 -63.57 56.80
CA LEU A 14 -37.81 -62.62 56.07
C LEU A 14 -37.91 -61.26 56.76
N GLU A 15 -36.77 -60.69 57.10
CA GLU A 15 -36.68 -59.35 57.66
C GLU A 15 -35.52 -58.61 57.03
N ASP A 16 -35.72 -57.33 56.77
CA ASP A 16 -34.60 -56.46 56.41
C ASP A 16 -33.81 -56.03 57.65
N ASN A 17 -32.69 -55.36 57.42
CA ASN A 17 -31.80 -54.93 58.50
C ASN A 17 -32.35 -53.75 59.31
N PHE A 18 -33.27 -52.95 58.75
CA PHE A 18 -33.73 -51.68 59.34
C PHE A 18 -35.20 -51.68 59.76
N GLY A 19 -35.92 -52.78 59.56
CA GLY A 19 -37.29 -52.99 60.02
C GLY A 19 -38.39 -52.45 59.09
N GLU A 20 -38.09 -52.04 57.85
CA GLU A 20 -39.12 -51.60 56.90
C GLU A 20 -39.90 -52.78 56.32
N PHE A 21 -39.27 -53.95 56.26
CA PHE A 21 -39.84 -55.16 55.70
C PHE A 21 -39.76 -56.31 56.69
N SER A 22 -40.91 -56.91 56.96
CA SER A 22 -41.02 -58.19 57.68
C SER A 22 -42.14 -59.02 57.04
N LYS A 23 -41.84 -60.25 56.62
CA LYS A 23 -42.81 -61.15 56.01
C LYS A 23 -42.53 -62.60 56.38
N THR A 24 -43.56 -63.32 56.80
CA THR A 24 -43.48 -64.78 56.99
C THR A 24 -44.05 -65.48 55.76
N LEU A 25 -43.26 -66.35 55.14
CA LEU A 25 -43.66 -67.19 54.01
C LEU A 25 -43.82 -68.63 54.46
N LYS A 26 -44.92 -69.27 54.03
CA LYS A 26 -45.22 -70.66 54.37
C LYS A 26 -44.89 -71.57 53.20
N GLY A 27 -44.07 -72.58 53.42
CA GLY A 27 -43.65 -73.55 52.40
C GLY A 27 -42.50 -73.06 51.51
N LEU A 28 -41.83 -74.02 50.87
CA LEU A 28 -40.68 -73.78 49.98
C LEU A 28 -41.08 -73.06 48.69
N ASP A 29 -42.26 -73.35 48.14
CA ASP A 29 -42.72 -72.74 46.88
C ASP A 29 -42.89 -71.22 47.01
N ASN A 30 -43.56 -70.77 48.08
CA ASN A 30 -43.74 -69.34 48.34
C ASN A 30 -42.41 -68.61 48.60
N LEU A 31 -41.46 -69.28 49.26
CA LEU A 31 -40.10 -68.76 49.43
C LEU A 31 -39.38 -68.66 48.08
N SER A 32 -39.48 -69.69 47.24
CA SER A 32 -38.88 -69.71 45.90
C SER A 32 -39.40 -68.56 45.04
N ASP A 33 -40.73 -68.41 44.95
CA ASP A 33 -41.38 -67.35 44.18
C ASP A 33 -40.93 -65.94 44.63
N PHE A 34 -40.77 -65.75 45.94
CA PHE A 34 -40.34 -64.48 46.48
C PHE A 34 -38.87 -64.18 46.16
N ILE A 35 -37.98 -65.15 46.37
CA ILE A 35 -36.54 -64.99 46.12
C ILE A 35 -36.27 -64.82 44.61
N GLU A 36 -37.02 -65.49 43.73
CA GLU A 36 -36.90 -65.30 42.28
C GLU A 36 -37.37 -63.91 41.84
N LYS A 37 -38.42 -63.35 42.45
CA LYS A 37 -38.84 -61.96 42.20
C LYS A 37 -37.76 -60.95 42.62
N GLU A 38 -37.18 -61.13 43.80
CA GLU A 38 -36.06 -60.30 44.26
C GLU A 38 -34.85 -60.42 43.31
N SER A 39 -34.49 -61.64 42.89
CA SER A 39 -33.42 -61.87 41.91
C SER A 39 -33.65 -61.07 40.62
N ASN A 40 -34.85 -61.15 40.06
CA ASN A 40 -35.20 -60.45 38.82
C ASN A 40 -35.22 -58.93 38.97
N TYR A 41 -35.49 -58.42 40.17
CA TYR A 41 -35.41 -56.99 40.44
C TYR A 41 -33.95 -56.53 40.49
N TRP A 42 -33.12 -57.16 41.33
CA TRP A 42 -31.73 -56.75 41.55
C TRP A 42 -30.85 -56.94 40.32
N SER A 43 -31.13 -57.97 39.50
CA SER A 43 -30.37 -58.21 38.27
C SER A 43 -30.43 -57.08 37.25
N LYS A 44 -31.49 -56.24 37.27
CA LYS A 44 -31.65 -55.09 36.37
C LYS A 44 -30.59 -54.01 36.59
N PHE A 45 -29.95 -54.01 37.75
CA PHE A 45 -29.02 -52.96 38.18
C PHE A 45 -27.55 -53.41 38.18
N ASN A 46 -27.26 -54.63 37.69
CA ASN A 46 -25.90 -55.19 37.62
C ASN A 46 -24.92 -54.34 36.78
N ASN A 47 -25.44 -53.51 35.87
CA ASN A 47 -24.69 -52.67 34.96
C ASN A 47 -24.42 -51.25 35.50
N LEU A 48 -24.94 -50.88 36.68
CA LEU A 48 -24.74 -49.55 37.27
C LEU A 48 -23.30 -49.28 37.77
N GLY A 49 -22.35 -50.17 37.46
CA GLY A 49 -20.91 -49.92 37.48
C GLY A 49 -20.28 -50.00 38.86
N TYR A 50 -19.38 -50.98 39.07
CA TYR A 50 -18.46 -51.10 40.22
C TYR A 50 -19.07 -51.12 41.63
N ILE A 51 -20.38 -51.21 41.79
CA ILE A 51 -21.00 -51.33 43.12
C ILE A 51 -20.86 -52.78 43.59
N ASN A 52 -19.80 -53.05 44.36
CA ASN A 52 -19.53 -54.37 44.92
C ASN A 52 -20.73 -54.91 45.70
N SER A 53 -21.51 -54.03 46.34
CA SER A 53 -22.70 -54.39 47.11
C SER A 53 -23.86 -54.93 46.27
N ILE A 54 -24.17 -54.39 45.08
CA ILE A 54 -25.26 -54.92 44.22
C ILE A 54 -24.90 -56.31 43.70
N ILE A 55 -23.65 -56.47 43.25
CA ILE A 55 -23.12 -57.75 42.77
C ILE A 55 -23.17 -58.78 43.91
N TYR A 56 -22.73 -58.39 45.10
CA TYR A 56 -22.78 -59.23 46.30
C TYR A 56 -24.22 -59.64 46.66
N ARG A 57 -25.17 -58.70 46.64
CA ARG A 57 -26.59 -58.99 46.91
C ARG A 57 -27.16 -59.98 45.90
N ASN A 58 -26.84 -59.81 44.63
CA ASN A 58 -27.28 -60.74 43.60
C ASN A 58 -26.67 -62.14 43.82
N ASP A 59 -25.37 -62.23 44.16
CA ASP A 59 -24.70 -63.49 44.47
C ASP A 59 -25.34 -64.22 45.67
N GLU A 60 -25.66 -63.50 46.74
CA GLU A 60 -26.37 -64.05 47.90
C GLU A 60 -27.78 -64.57 47.54
N ILE A 61 -28.51 -63.83 46.71
CA ILE A 61 -29.82 -64.29 46.21
C ILE A 61 -29.66 -65.56 45.36
N GLN A 62 -28.63 -65.65 44.50
CA GLN A 62 -28.38 -66.87 43.71
C GLN A 62 -28.02 -68.07 44.59
N LYS A 63 -27.25 -67.88 45.67
CA LYS A 63 -26.95 -68.94 46.64
C LYS A 63 -28.21 -69.46 47.34
N LEU A 64 -29.16 -68.58 47.67
CA LEU A 64 -30.45 -68.95 48.23
C LEU A 64 -31.29 -69.74 47.24
N ILE A 65 -31.41 -69.28 45.99
CA ILE A 65 -32.12 -70.00 44.91
C ILE A 65 -31.56 -71.42 44.74
N LYS A 66 -30.22 -71.55 44.68
CA LYS A 66 -29.56 -72.86 44.55
C LYS A 66 -29.89 -73.78 45.74
N SER A 67 -29.90 -73.24 46.96
CA SER A 67 -30.23 -74.00 48.17
C SER A 67 -31.69 -74.48 48.17
N ILE A 68 -32.62 -73.64 47.70
CA ILE A 68 -34.05 -73.99 47.58
C ILE A 68 -34.25 -75.10 46.53
N ARG A 69 -33.64 -74.96 45.35
CA ARG A 69 -33.74 -75.96 44.27
C ARG A 69 -33.16 -77.31 44.68
N ASP A 70 -32.00 -77.33 45.33
CA ASP A 70 -31.38 -78.56 45.84
C ASP A 70 -32.28 -79.31 46.84
N ILE A 71 -33.03 -78.58 47.67
CA ILE A 71 -34.01 -79.18 48.59
C ILE A 71 -35.23 -79.71 47.83
N ALA A 72 -35.74 -78.96 46.84
CA ALA A 72 -36.89 -79.33 46.04
C ALA A 72 -36.64 -80.56 45.15
N GLU A 73 -35.50 -80.63 44.47
CA GLU A 73 -35.14 -81.71 43.54
C GLU A 73 -34.87 -83.05 44.27
N ASN A 74 -34.32 -82.99 45.48
CA ASN A 74 -33.96 -84.17 46.27
C ASN A 74 -35.04 -84.61 47.28
N LYS A 75 -36.26 -84.08 47.18
CA LYS A 75 -37.39 -84.35 48.11
C LYS A 75 -37.66 -85.84 48.34
N LYS A 76 -37.54 -86.69 47.31
CA LYS A 76 -37.70 -88.15 47.41
C LYS A 76 -36.62 -88.83 48.26
N GLN A 77 -35.36 -88.40 48.13
CA GLN A 77 -34.25 -88.91 48.93
C GLN A 77 -34.40 -88.51 50.40
N PHE A 78 -34.86 -87.28 50.66
CA PHE A 78 -35.11 -86.78 52.02
C PHE A 78 -36.28 -87.47 52.74
N SER A 79 -37.27 -87.98 51.99
CA SER A 79 -38.33 -88.82 52.56
C SER A 79 -37.83 -90.12 53.22
N GLN A 80 -36.57 -90.52 52.95
CA GLN A 80 -35.95 -91.72 53.53
C GLN A 80 -34.97 -91.39 54.68
N ASN A 81 -34.63 -90.11 54.89
CA ASN A 81 -33.71 -89.65 55.94
C ASN A 81 -34.13 -88.27 56.50
N GLU A 82 -35.05 -88.30 57.47
CA GLU A 82 -35.66 -87.11 58.08
C GLU A 82 -34.63 -86.17 58.75
N LYS A 83 -33.58 -86.72 59.39
CA LYS A 83 -32.54 -85.90 60.04
C LYS A 83 -31.80 -85.01 59.05
N GLN A 84 -31.43 -85.58 57.90
CA GLN A 84 -30.75 -84.86 56.83
C GLN A 84 -31.65 -83.76 56.22
N PHE A 85 -32.96 -84.02 56.13
CA PHE A 85 -33.91 -83.02 55.67
C PHE A 85 -33.99 -81.83 56.63
N VAL A 86 -34.15 -82.10 57.93
CA VAL A 86 -34.23 -81.07 58.98
C VAL A 86 -32.95 -80.22 59.03
N GLU A 87 -31.77 -80.84 58.89
CA GLU A 87 -30.50 -80.10 58.84
C GLU A 87 -30.42 -79.14 57.65
N LYS A 88 -30.86 -79.56 56.46
CA LYS A 88 -30.91 -78.68 55.27
C LYS A 88 -31.90 -77.54 55.43
N ILE A 89 -33.09 -77.83 55.99
CA ILE A 89 -34.11 -76.81 56.27
C ILE A 89 -33.60 -75.80 57.29
N ASN A 90 -32.98 -76.24 58.39
CA ASN A 90 -32.40 -75.36 59.39
C ASN A 90 -31.27 -74.50 58.81
N THR A 91 -30.46 -75.07 57.91
CA THR A 91 -29.41 -74.32 57.20
C THR A 91 -30.01 -73.25 56.29
N LEU A 92 -31.05 -73.58 55.52
CA LEU A 92 -31.76 -72.61 54.68
C LEU A 92 -32.39 -71.51 55.54
N GLN A 93 -33.04 -71.87 56.64
CA GLN A 93 -33.68 -70.92 57.55
C GLN A 93 -32.65 -69.99 58.19
N SER A 94 -31.48 -70.50 58.58
CA SER A 94 -30.38 -69.68 59.06
C SER A 94 -29.93 -68.65 58.01
N LYS A 95 -29.76 -69.05 56.74
CA LYS A 95 -29.35 -68.13 55.66
C LYS A 95 -30.43 -67.08 55.34
N VAL A 96 -31.70 -67.47 55.39
CA VAL A 96 -32.83 -66.55 55.14
C VAL A 96 -32.97 -65.52 56.27
N SER A 97 -32.64 -65.90 57.51
CA SER A 97 -32.76 -65.04 58.69
C SER A 97 -31.45 -64.35 59.09
N GLU A 98 -30.35 -64.55 58.37
CA GLU A 98 -29.05 -63.98 58.69
C GLU A 98 -29.04 -62.46 58.44
N LYS A 99 -28.95 -61.66 59.50
CA LYS A 99 -28.77 -60.20 59.37
C LYS A 99 -27.28 -59.89 59.22
N HIS A 100 -26.84 -59.58 58.01
CA HIS A 100 -25.46 -59.13 57.76
C HIS A 100 -25.24 -57.72 58.34
N ILE A 101 -24.59 -57.62 59.51
CA ILE A 101 -24.32 -56.32 60.17
C ILE A 101 -22.84 -56.14 60.52
N ASN A 102 -21.97 -57.14 60.33
CA ASN A 102 -20.61 -57.09 60.89
C ASN A 102 -19.50 -57.03 59.84
N GLY A 103 -19.15 -55.81 59.43
CA GLY A 103 -17.81 -55.50 58.89
C GLY A 103 -17.79 -54.87 57.50
N ARG A 104 -16.95 -53.82 57.38
CA ARG A 104 -16.48 -52.94 56.28
C ARG A 104 -17.13 -52.87 54.90
N SER A 105 -17.99 -53.78 54.47
CA SER A 105 -18.61 -53.77 53.14
C SER A 105 -19.73 -54.80 52.95
N GLU A 106 -20.40 -55.26 54.00
CA GLU A 106 -21.58 -56.12 53.85
C GLU A 106 -22.84 -55.28 53.62
N MET A 107 -23.49 -55.50 52.47
CA MET A 107 -24.73 -54.83 52.11
C MET A 107 -25.85 -55.28 53.06
N PRO A 108 -26.62 -54.36 53.65
CA PRO A 108 -27.78 -54.73 54.46
C PRO A 108 -28.78 -55.51 53.62
N ILE A 109 -29.50 -56.45 54.23
CA ILE A 109 -30.66 -57.06 53.58
C ILE A 109 -31.69 -55.95 53.40
N MET A 110 -32.08 -55.77 52.15
CA MET A 110 -33.07 -54.81 51.69
C MET A 110 -33.88 -55.45 50.57
N TYR A 111 -35.19 -55.26 50.60
CA TYR A 111 -36.10 -55.86 49.63
C TYR A 111 -36.57 -54.81 48.63
N SER A 112 -36.89 -55.25 47.42
CA SER A 112 -37.19 -54.38 46.27
C SER A 112 -38.31 -53.35 46.50
N ASN A 113 -39.18 -53.58 47.47
CA ASN A 113 -40.35 -52.77 47.81
C ASN A 113 -40.14 -51.84 49.03
N THR A 114 -38.90 -51.63 49.46
CA THR A 114 -38.54 -50.78 50.61
C THR A 114 -38.07 -49.40 50.16
N GLU A 115 -38.29 -48.37 50.97
CA GLU A 115 -37.79 -47.01 50.71
C GLU A 115 -36.25 -47.01 50.73
N LEU A 116 -35.66 -47.88 51.54
CA LEU A 116 -34.24 -48.16 51.54
C LEU A 116 -33.72 -48.59 50.16
N ALA A 117 -34.43 -49.50 49.48
CA ALA A 117 -34.07 -49.96 48.14
C ALA A 117 -34.22 -48.89 47.08
N GLU A 118 -35.31 -48.15 47.10
CA GLU A 118 -35.52 -47.04 46.18
C GLU A 118 -34.44 -45.96 46.34
N THR A 119 -34.16 -45.56 47.57
CA THR A 119 -33.15 -44.54 47.89
C THR A 119 -31.77 -44.99 47.44
N TYR A 120 -31.37 -46.21 47.77
CA TYR A 120 -30.09 -46.76 47.37
C TYR A 120 -29.92 -46.81 45.84
N ILE A 121 -30.93 -47.27 45.10
CA ILE A 121 -30.89 -47.33 43.64
C ILE A 121 -30.84 -45.92 43.02
N SER A 122 -31.59 -44.96 43.56
CA SER A 122 -31.55 -43.57 43.08
C SER A 122 -30.15 -42.98 43.22
N LEU A 123 -29.47 -43.21 44.34
CA LEU A 123 -28.09 -42.76 44.55
C LEU A 123 -27.10 -43.47 43.63
N ALA A 124 -27.25 -44.78 43.47
CA ALA A 124 -26.44 -45.61 42.58
C ALA A 124 -26.54 -45.15 41.12
N SER A 125 -27.72 -44.69 40.70
CA SER A 125 -27.97 -44.21 39.34
C SER A 125 -27.26 -42.88 39.02
N ILE A 126 -26.96 -42.07 40.05
CA ILE A 126 -26.20 -40.83 39.92
C ILE A 126 -24.70 -41.14 39.93
N GLU A 127 -24.22 -41.83 40.96
CA GLU A 127 -22.83 -42.27 41.08
C GLU A 127 -22.73 -43.47 42.05
N ALA A 128 -22.04 -44.54 41.65
CA ALA A 128 -21.84 -45.74 42.46
C ALA A 128 -21.36 -45.46 43.90
N ASN A 129 -20.39 -44.56 44.04
CA ASN A 129 -19.84 -44.16 45.34
C ASN A 129 -20.89 -43.54 46.28
N TYR A 130 -21.98 -42.96 45.75
CA TYR A 130 -22.99 -42.33 46.57
C TYR A 130 -23.82 -43.37 47.33
N ALA A 131 -24.16 -44.47 46.65
CA ALA A 131 -24.90 -45.57 47.24
C ALA A 131 -24.06 -46.32 48.29
N GLU A 132 -22.77 -46.56 48.01
CA GLU A 132 -21.87 -47.21 48.98
C GLU A 132 -21.69 -46.35 50.24
N ASN A 133 -21.48 -45.06 50.09
CA ASN A 133 -21.36 -44.13 51.23
C ASN A 133 -22.66 -44.03 52.03
N PHE A 134 -23.82 -44.12 51.38
CA PHE A 134 -25.13 -44.14 52.04
C PHE A 134 -25.27 -45.38 52.93
N ILE A 135 -24.95 -46.56 52.42
CA ILE A 135 -24.96 -47.82 53.21
C ILE A 135 -23.93 -47.78 54.35
N ASN A 136 -22.72 -47.31 54.08
CA ASN A 136 -21.67 -47.18 55.09
C ASN A 136 -22.11 -46.32 56.27
N TYR A 137 -22.87 -45.25 56.00
CA TYR A 137 -23.44 -44.40 57.04
C TYR A 137 -24.58 -45.09 57.81
N LEU A 138 -25.45 -45.81 57.10
CA LEU A 138 -26.54 -46.58 57.72
C LEU A 138 -26.05 -47.71 58.64
N ASN A 139 -24.94 -48.35 58.29
CA ASN A 139 -24.30 -49.40 59.11
C ASN A 139 -23.52 -48.84 60.34
N ASN A 140 -23.67 -47.56 60.65
CA ASN A 140 -23.10 -46.90 61.84
C ASN A 140 -21.57 -46.99 61.93
N ASN A 141 -20.88 -46.97 60.78
CA ASN A 141 -19.43 -46.88 60.73
C ASN A 141 -18.97 -45.44 61.04
N ARG A 142 -19.20 -44.99 62.28
CA ARG A 142 -18.81 -43.66 62.79
C ARG A 142 -17.30 -43.43 62.80
N ASN A 143 -16.50 -44.47 62.48
CA ASN A 143 -15.04 -44.46 62.55
C ASN A 143 -14.36 -44.54 61.17
N GLY A 144 -15.11 -44.59 60.06
CA GLY A 144 -14.54 -44.37 58.74
C GLY A 144 -14.23 -42.88 58.57
N HIS A 145 -13.01 -42.53 58.19
CA HIS A 145 -12.71 -41.16 57.74
C HIS A 145 -13.70 -40.78 56.64
N ILE A 146 -14.69 -39.96 56.99
CA ILE A 146 -15.60 -39.35 56.02
C ILE A 146 -14.70 -38.47 55.16
N GLN A 147 -14.34 -38.92 53.96
CA GLN A 147 -13.70 -38.05 52.99
C GLN A 147 -14.64 -36.88 52.77
N THR A 148 -14.22 -35.68 53.16
CA THR A 148 -15.01 -34.44 53.09
C THR A 148 -15.04 -33.91 51.66
N ASN A 149 -15.52 -34.73 50.72
CA ASN A 149 -15.80 -34.33 49.34
C ASN A 149 -17.32 -34.14 49.17
N TYR A 150 -17.74 -33.29 48.22
CA TYR A 150 -19.15 -32.98 47.93
C TYR A 150 -19.98 -34.26 47.68
N LYS A 151 -19.32 -35.29 47.14
CA LYS A 151 -19.84 -36.63 46.89
C LYS A 151 -20.35 -37.32 48.16
N SER A 152 -19.53 -37.31 49.21
CA SER A 152 -19.88 -37.87 50.52
C SER A 152 -21.00 -37.08 51.19
N LEU A 153 -21.12 -35.78 50.91
CA LEU A 153 -22.17 -34.93 51.45
C LEU A 153 -23.56 -35.37 50.96
N ILE A 154 -23.72 -35.68 49.67
CA ILE A 154 -25.00 -36.15 49.11
C ILE A 154 -25.46 -37.45 49.78
N SER A 155 -24.56 -38.42 49.94
CA SER A 155 -24.85 -39.67 50.65
C SER A 155 -25.22 -39.46 52.11
N LEU A 156 -24.52 -38.56 52.81
CA LEU A 156 -24.83 -38.18 54.19
C LEU A 156 -26.20 -37.51 54.29
N ILE A 157 -26.52 -36.62 53.34
CA ILE A 157 -27.84 -35.97 53.24
C ILE A 157 -28.92 -37.02 53.13
N SER A 158 -28.82 -37.90 52.13
CA SER A 158 -29.84 -38.91 51.86
C SER A 158 -29.99 -39.89 53.01
N ALA A 159 -28.90 -40.30 53.66
CA ALA A 159 -28.95 -41.22 54.80
C ALA A 159 -29.52 -40.55 56.07
N ALA A 160 -29.25 -39.26 56.28
CA ALA A 160 -29.83 -38.50 57.38
C ALA A 160 -31.32 -38.23 57.17
N VAL A 161 -31.74 -37.92 55.93
CA VAL A 161 -33.16 -37.78 55.55
C VAL A 161 -33.90 -39.10 55.73
N TYR A 162 -33.34 -40.21 55.24
CA TYR A 162 -33.88 -41.56 55.41
C TYR A 162 -34.07 -41.93 56.90
N ARG A 163 -33.12 -41.57 57.76
CA ARG A 163 -33.24 -41.77 59.22
C ARG A 163 -34.20 -40.79 59.92
N GLY A 164 -34.78 -39.82 59.20
CA GLY A 164 -35.65 -38.80 59.78
C GLY A 164 -34.93 -37.77 60.66
N ASP A 165 -33.65 -37.48 60.40
CA ASP A 165 -32.88 -36.49 61.17
C ASP A 165 -33.27 -35.05 60.78
N ILE A 166 -34.28 -34.50 61.47
CA ILE A 166 -34.92 -33.19 61.21
C ILE A 166 -33.92 -32.02 61.15
N ASN A 167 -32.81 -32.10 61.89
CA ASN A 167 -31.78 -31.05 61.91
C ASN A 167 -30.98 -30.98 60.60
N PHE A 168 -30.91 -32.11 59.88
CA PHE A 168 -30.19 -32.21 58.63
C PHE A 168 -30.94 -31.47 57.49
N SER A 169 -32.24 -31.68 57.39
CA SER A 169 -33.11 -31.07 56.37
C SER A 169 -33.08 -29.54 56.41
N GLN A 170 -33.04 -28.95 57.61
CA GLN A 170 -32.92 -27.50 57.77
C GLN A 170 -31.56 -26.95 57.28
N ARG A 171 -30.46 -27.71 57.49
CA ARG A 171 -29.14 -27.33 56.98
C ARG A 171 -29.08 -27.41 55.46
N ALA A 172 -29.68 -28.45 54.87
CA ALA A 172 -29.75 -28.62 53.42
C ALA A 172 -30.45 -27.43 52.72
N ILE A 173 -31.62 -27.02 53.21
CA ILE A 173 -32.35 -25.84 52.70
C ILE A 173 -31.50 -24.56 52.80
N LYS A 174 -30.75 -24.39 53.90
CA LYS A 174 -29.86 -23.25 54.07
C LYS A 174 -28.70 -23.24 53.06
N TYR A 175 -28.15 -24.41 52.71
CA TYR A 175 -27.12 -24.51 51.68
C TYR A 175 -27.67 -24.31 50.27
N GLU A 176 -28.86 -24.82 49.97
CA GLU A 176 -29.52 -24.60 48.68
C GLU A 176 -29.72 -23.11 48.39
N ASN A 177 -30.21 -22.35 49.37
CA ASN A 177 -30.36 -20.90 49.23
C ASN A 177 -29.03 -20.18 48.98
N LYS A 178 -27.95 -20.60 49.65
CA LYS A 178 -26.60 -20.04 49.40
C LYS A 178 -26.09 -20.37 48.00
N ILE A 179 -26.30 -21.61 47.54
CA ILE A 179 -25.91 -22.04 46.20
C ILE A 179 -26.70 -21.25 45.15
N ARG A 180 -28.00 -21.03 45.35
CA ARG A 180 -28.83 -20.22 44.44
C ARG A 180 -28.30 -18.81 44.29
N VAL A 181 -27.98 -18.13 45.40
CA VAL A 181 -27.41 -16.78 45.37
C VAL A 181 -26.10 -16.73 44.56
N ILE A 182 -25.20 -17.70 44.79
CA ILE A 182 -23.94 -17.79 44.03
C ILE A 182 -24.20 -18.04 42.54
N VAL A 183 -25.14 -18.93 42.20
CA VAL A 183 -25.50 -19.23 40.81
C VAL A 183 -26.09 -18.00 40.12
N ASP A 184 -26.96 -17.25 40.79
CA ASP A 184 -27.57 -16.05 40.24
C ASP A 184 -26.52 -14.93 40.06
N GLU A 185 -25.58 -14.78 41.00
CA GLU A 185 -24.44 -13.86 40.87
C GLU A 185 -23.56 -14.22 39.66
N TYR A 186 -23.24 -15.51 39.49
CA TYR A 186 -22.48 -15.98 38.34
C TYR A 186 -23.20 -15.72 37.01
N LYS A 187 -24.52 -15.96 36.94
CA LYS A 187 -25.32 -15.65 35.75
C LYS A 187 -25.30 -14.16 35.42
N ASN A 188 -25.52 -13.30 36.41
CA ASN A 188 -25.49 -11.85 36.21
C ASN A 188 -24.11 -11.38 35.72
N ASN A 189 -23.02 -11.95 36.26
CA ASN A 189 -21.66 -11.63 35.82
C ASN A 189 -21.40 -12.11 34.38
N LEU A 190 -21.89 -13.30 34.02
CA LEU A 190 -21.80 -13.81 32.64
C LEU A 190 -22.57 -12.94 31.65
N ASP A 191 -23.78 -12.49 32.01
CA ASP A 191 -24.58 -11.60 31.17
C ASP A 191 -23.91 -10.24 31.00
N LYS A 192 -23.36 -9.68 32.09
CA LYS A 192 -22.59 -8.43 32.04
C LYS A 192 -21.35 -8.56 31.16
N PHE A 193 -20.57 -9.62 31.34
CA PHE A 193 -19.39 -9.89 30.52
C PHE A 193 -19.75 -10.06 29.03
N SER A 194 -20.83 -10.79 28.75
CA SER A 194 -21.34 -10.98 27.38
C SER A 194 -21.72 -9.65 26.74
N ASN A 195 -22.43 -8.79 27.46
CA ASN A 195 -22.82 -7.47 26.98
C ASN A 195 -21.61 -6.56 26.72
N GLU A 196 -20.68 -6.48 27.66
CA GLU A 196 -19.43 -5.71 27.50
C GLU A 196 -18.60 -6.22 26.32
N SER A 197 -18.48 -7.56 26.17
CA SER A 197 -17.77 -8.15 25.05
C SER A 197 -18.42 -7.84 23.70
N ASN A 198 -19.76 -7.83 23.64
CA ASN A 198 -20.50 -7.48 22.42
C ASN A 198 -20.36 -5.99 22.07
N GLU A 199 -20.32 -5.11 23.07
CA GLU A 199 -20.09 -3.68 22.89
C GLU A 199 -18.66 -3.40 22.39
N ILE A 200 -17.65 -4.03 22.98
CA ILE A 200 -16.27 -3.94 22.51
C ILE A 200 -16.16 -4.43 21.06
N LYS A 201 -16.80 -5.56 20.75
CA LYS A 201 -16.79 -6.12 19.40
C LYS A 201 -17.47 -5.19 18.39
N SER A 202 -18.63 -4.62 18.72
CA SER A 202 -19.35 -3.72 17.82
C SER A 202 -18.55 -2.44 17.57
N LYS A 203 -17.95 -1.87 18.62
CA LYS A 203 -17.08 -0.69 18.53
C LYS A 203 -15.83 -0.96 17.69
N PHE A 204 -15.19 -2.10 17.88
CA PHE A 204 -14.04 -2.49 17.06
C PHE A 204 -14.42 -2.63 15.58
N ILE A 205 -15.57 -3.26 15.28
CA ILE A 205 -16.07 -3.40 13.91
C ILE A 205 -16.37 -2.04 13.28
N SER A 206 -17.00 -1.12 14.01
CA SER A 206 -17.28 0.22 13.49
C SER A 206 -16.00 1.02 13.24
N GLU A 207 -15.08 1.06 14.21
CA GLU A 207 -13.80 1.76 14.07
C GLU A 207 -12.97 1.20 12.91
N PHE A 208 -12.94 -0.13 12.74
CA PHE A 208 -12.25 -0.76 11.62
C PHE A 208 -12.88 -0.38 10.28
N LYS A 209 -14.20 -0.32 10.20
CA LYS A 209 -14.92 0.08 8.98
C LYS A 209 -14.66 1.54 8.62
N ASP A 210 -14.69 2.42 9.61
CA ASP A 210 -14.45 3.85 9.42
C ASP A 210 -13.00 4.11 8.97
N ARG A 211 -12.02 3.50 9.65
CA ARG A 211 -10.59 3.52 9.26
C ARG A 211 -10.37 3.01 7.84
N LYS A 212 -11.06 1.93 7.44
CA LYS A 212 -10.95 1.38 6.09
C LYS A 212 -11.44 2.37 5.04
N GLU A 213 -12.56 3.05 5.29
CA GLU A 213 -13.10 4.05 4.37
C GLU A 213 -12.23 5.31 4.32
N GLU A 214 -11.67 5.75 5.46
CA GLU A 214 -10.69 6.84 5.51
C GLU A 214 -9.44 6.54 4.67
N ILE A 215 -8.84 5.34 4.83
CA ILE A 215 -7.66 4.92 4.06
C ILE A 215 -7.99 4.88 2.57
N LYS A 216 -9.15 4.36 2.19
CA LYS A 216 -9.60 4.30 0.80
C LYS A 216 -9.76 5.71 0.21
N ASN A 217 -10.41 6.61 0.94
CA ASN A 217 -10.60 7.99 0.51
C ASN A 217 -9.27 8.75 0.41
N TRP A 218 -8.36 8.53 1.36
CA TRP A 218 -7.00 9.07 1.32
C TRP A 218 -6.25 8.56 0.08
N PHE A 219 -6.31 7.25 -0.20
CA PHE A 219 -5.63 6.67 -1.36
C PHE A 219 -6.17 7.21 -2.70
N GLU A 220 -7.49 7.36 -2.82
CA GLU A 220 -8.10 7.95 -4.02
C GLU A 220 -7.73 9.43 -4.19
N LYS A 221 -7.66 10.19 -3.10
CA LYS A 221 -7.22 11.58 -3.11
C LYS A 221 -5.75 11.69 -3.51
N GLU A 222 -4.89 10.88 -2.92
CA GLU A 222 -3.45 10.85 -3.20
C GLU A 222 -3.18 10.44 -4.64
N LYS A 223 -3.88 9.42 -5.15
CA LYS A 223 -3.81 9.00 -6.55
C LYS A 223 -4.16 10.14 -7.49
N LYS A 224 -5.27 10.85 -7.25
CA LYS A 224 -5.67 12.01 -8.05
C LYS A 224 -4.64 13.14 -7.99
N TYR A 225 -4.08 13.39 -6.81
CA TYR A 225 -3.03 14.39 -6.63
C TYR A 225 -1.78 14.04 -7.45
N ILE A 226 -1.27 12.80 -7.32
CA ILE A 226 -0.11 12.32 -8.07
C ILE A 226 -0.36 12.37 -9.58
N GLU A 227 -1.54 11.97 -10.05
CA GLU A 227 -1.91 12.04 -11.47
C GLU A 227 -1.91 13.50 -11.97
N SER A 228 -2.48 14.42 -11.18
CA SER A 228 -2.50 15.85 -11.52
C SER A 228 -1.10 16.47 -11.53
N GLU A 229 -0.25 16.10 -10.58
CA GLU A 229 1.11 16.62 -10.46
C GLU A 229 2.01 16.07 -11.57
N LYS A 230 1.87 14.78 -11.91
CA LYS A 230 2.54 14.17 -13.06
C LYS A 230 2.16 14.87 -14.36
N ASN A 231 0.88 15.18 -14.54
CA ASN A 231 0.42 15.92 -15.72
C ASN A 231 0.98 17.34 -15.75
N ARG A 232 0.96 18.06 -14.62
CA ARG A 232 1.53 19.41 -14.49
C ARG A 232 3.02 19.44 -14.82
N ILE A 233 3.80 18.53 -14.24
CA ILE A 233 5.23 18.40 -14.51
C ILE A 233 5.46 18.02 -15.98
N GLY A 234 4.64 17.11 -16.53
CA GLY A 234 4.71 16.73 -17.94
C GLY A 234 4.47 17.90 -18.89
N THR A 235 3.48 18.75 -18.59
CA THR A 235 3.20 19.95 -19.38
C THR A 235 4.32 20.98 -19.24
N GLU A 236 4.79 21.27 -18.02
CA GLU A 236 5.88 22.22 -17.77
C GLU A 236 7.18 21.78 -18.44
N PHE A 237 7.51 20.48 -18.37
CA PHE A 237 8.69 19.94 -19.04
C PHE A 237 8.58 20.04 -20.57
N THR A 238 7.39 19.78 -21.12
CA THR A 238 7.15 19.89 -22.57
C THR A 238 7.26 21.35 -23.03
N GLU A 239 6.70 22.29 -22.27
CA GLU A 239 6.80 23.73 -22.54
C GLU A 239 8.25 24.23 -22.42
N LEU A 240 8.96 23.85 -21.36
CA LEU A 240 10.37 24.18 -21.17
C LEU A 240 11.21 23.62 -22.32
N LYS A 241 10.97 22.37 -22.73
CA LYS A 241 11.66 21.75 -23.85
C LYS A 241 11.42 22.53 -25.14
N LYS A 242 10.17 22.84 -25.47
CA LYS A 242 9.82 23.65 -26.66
C LYS A 242 10.46 25.04 -26.61
N PHE A 243 10.44 25.68 -25.45
CA PHE A 243 11.06 26.99 -25.25
C PHE A 243 12.57 26.92 -25.45
N ALA A 244 13.24 25.92 -24.86
CA ALA A 244 14.67 25.72 -24.99
C ALA A 244 15.07 25.40 -26.45
N GLU A 245 14.36 24.49 -27.11
CA GLU A 245 14.56 24.18 -28.54
C GLU A 245 14.37 25.42 -29.41
N GLY A 246 13.32 26.21 -29.16
CA GLY A 246 13.08 27.48 -29.84
C GLY A 246 14.21 28.48 -29.64
N LYS A 247 14.72 28.63 -28.41
CA LYS A 247 15.83 29.54 -28.09
C LYS A 247 17.16 29.08 -28.68
N VAL A 248 17.42 27.78 -28.68
CA VAL A 248 18.63 27.22 -29.31
C VAL A 248 18.60 27.51 -30.82
N ASN A 249 17.47 27.23 -31.48
CA ASN A 249 17.34 27.47 -32.92
C ASN A 249 17.43 28.98 -33.26
N GLU A 250 16.77 29.83 -32.47
CA GLU A 250 16.87 31.30 -32.60
C GLU A 250 18.32 31.78 -32.45
N ASN A 251 19.03 31.30 -31.43
CA ASN A 251 20.42 31.68 -31.19
C ASN A 251 21.36 31.15 -32.27
N GLU A 252 21.13 29.93 -32.76
CA GLU A 252 21.91 29.36 -33.87
C GLU A 252 21.75 30.21 -35.14
N HIS A 253 20.51 30.58 -35.47
CA HIS A 253 20.22 31.46 -36.59
C HIS A 253 20.90 32.82 -36.43
N LEU A 254 20.73 33.47 -35.27
CA LEU A 254 21.36 34.76 -34.97
C LEU A 254 22.90 34.69 -35.07
N PHE A 255 23.49 33.60 -34.58
CA PHE A 255 24.95 33.40 -34.61
C PHE A 255 25.46 33.15 -36.03
N ARG A 256 24.78 32.30 -36.81
CA ARG A 256 25.09 32.07 -38.23
C ARG A 256 25.00 33.37 -39.01
N GLU A 257 23.96 34.17 -38.78
CA GLU A 257 23.79 35.47 -39.46
C GLU A 257 24.85 36.49 -39.07
N LYS A 258 25.18 36.59 -37.77
CA LYS A 258 26.29 37.42 -37.31
C LYS A 258 27.60 37.04 -38.01
N LEU A 259 27.92 35.75 -38.09
CA LEU A 259 29.12 35.26 -38.76
C LEU A 259 29.12 35.50 -40.27
N MET A 260 27.96 35.42 -40.94
CA MET A 260 27.84 35.72 -42.38
C MET A 260 28.06 37.21 -42.67
N LEU A 261 27.73 38.10 -41.74
CA LEU A 261 27.71 39.55 -41.95
C LEU A 261 28.95 40.27 -41.39
N GLU A 262 29.62 39.69 -40.40
CA GLU A 262 30.88 40.21 -39.85
C GLU A 262 31.98 40.24 -40.91
N LYS A 263 32.08 39.20 -41.75
CA LYS A 263 33.11 39.11 -42.81
C LYS A 263 32.99 40.19 -43.89
N PRO A 264 31.81 40.47 -44.50
CA PRO A 264 31.65 41.59 -45.44
C PRO A 264 31.95 42.95 -44.82
N VAL A 265 31.51 43.20 -43.59
CA VAL A 265 31.78 44.47 -42.88
C VAL A 265 33.28 44.67 -42.68
N GLU A 266 33.97 43.64 -42.17
CA GLU A 266 35.42 43.65 -41.98
C GLU A 266 36.16 43.88 -43.31
N HIS A 267 35.67 43.26 -44.39
CA HIS A 267 36.23 43.44 -45.73
C HIS A 267 36.12 44.89 -46.22
N TRP A 268 34.92 45.49 -46.18
CA TRP A 268 34.71 46.86 -46.63
C TRP A 268 35.42 47.89 -45.74
N GLU A 269 35.47 47.65 -44.42
CA GLU A 269 36.25 48.47 -43.51
C GLU A 269 37.74 48.43 -43.83
N THR A 270 38.28 47.24 -44.07
CA THR A 270 39.70 47.08 -44.45
C THR A 270 39.99 47.76 -45.78
N ARG A 271 39.08 47.62 -46.76
CA ARG A 271 39.20 48.27 -48.07
C ARG A 271 39.14 49.79 -47.97
N ALA A 272 38.21 50.35 -47.19
CA ALA A 272 38.09 51.78 -46.95
C ALA A 272 39.38 52.34 -46.30
N LYS A 273 39.89 51.69 -45.25
CA LYS A 273 41.16 52.08 -44.60
C LYS A 273 42.35 52.03 -45.56
N TYR A 274 42.40 51.02 -46.43
CA TYR A 274 43.44 50.94 -47.46
C TYR A 274 43.35 52.12 -48.43
N LEU A 275 42.16 52.42 -48.96
CA LEU A 275 41.93 53.53 -49.88
C LEU A 275 42.15 54.90 -49.23
N GLU A 276 41.84 55.06 -47.95
CA GLU A 276 42.13 56.29 -47.18
C GLU A 276 43.64 56.56 -47.12
N ARG A 277 44.44 55.52 -46.87
CA ARG A 277 45.91 55.63 -46.88
C ARG A 277 46.43 55.97 -48.28
N GLU A 278 45.83 55.40 -49.32
CA GLU A 278 46.18 55.69 -50.71
C GLU A 278 45.79 57.12 -51.11
N ASN A 279 44.61 57.59 -50.68
CA ASN A 279 44.12 58.95 -50.87
C ASN A 279 45.05 59.98 -50.24
N LYS A 280 45.57 59.73 -49.05
CA LYS A 280 46.57 60.60 -48.43
C LYS A 280 47.84 60.72 -49.29
N LYS A 281 48.28 59.63 -49.93
CA LYS A 281 49.40 59.66 -50.88
C LYS A 281 49.03 60.45 -52.14
N TRP A 282 47.87 60.21 -52.73
CA TRP A 282 47.41 60.94 -53.93
C TRP A 282 47.23 62.44 -53.67
N LEU A 283 46.62 62.82 -52.55
CA LEU A 283 46.50 64.22 -52.11
C LEU A 283 47.86 64.89 -51.93
N PHE A 284 48.82 64.18 -51.31
CA PHE A 284 50.20 64.66 -51.19
C PHE A 284 50.85 64.85 -52.57
N THR A 285 50.73 63.87 -53.48
CA THR A 285 51.27 63.99 -54.85
C THR A 285 50.61 65.10 -55.66
N PHE A 286 49.31 65.32 -55.47
CA PHE A 286 48.55 66.40 -56.10
C PHE A 286 49.02 67.77 -55.60
N GLY A 287 49.15 67.94 -54.28
CA GLY A 287 49.68 69.17 -53.67
C GLY A 287 51.12 69.46 -54.11
N MET A 288 51.97 68.42 -54.17
CA MET A 288 53.33 68.55 -54.68
C MET A 288 53.34 68.94 -56.17
N GLY A 289 52.46 68.36 -56.99
CA GLY A 289 52.31 68.71 -58.41
C GLY A 289 51.91 70.17 -58.62
N ILE A 290 50.99 70.69 -57.81
CA ILE A 290 50.62 72.12 -57.83
C ILE A 290 51.80 72.99 -57.40
N ALA A 291 52.50 72.63 -56.33
CA ALA A 291 53.65 73.39 -55.86
C ALA A 291 54.76 73.47 -56.93
N ILE A 292 55.06 72.34 -57.61
CA ILE A 292 56.02 72.29 -58.73
C ILE A 292 55.56 73.19 -59.88
N ALA A 293 54.27 73.17 -60.24
CA ALA A 293 53.74 74.03 -61.29
C ALA A 293 53.88 75.51 -60.95
N ILE A 294 53.58 75.90 -59.69
CA ILE A 294 53.74 77.28 -59.21
C ILE A 294 55.22 77.70 -59.24
N ILE A 295 56.12 76.86 -58.73
CA ILE A 295 57.57 77.12 -58.72
C ILE A 295 58.10 77.26 -60.16
N ALA A 296 57.66 76.40 -61.08
CA ALA A 296 58.06 76.48 -62.48
C ALA A 296 57.57 77.78 -63.14
N LEU A 297 56.32 78.18 -62.89
CA LEU A 297 55.75 79.42 -63.42
C LEU A 297 56.41 80.67 -62.81
N THR A 298 56.70 80.69 -61.51
CA THR A 298 57.42 81.80 -60.87
C THR A 298 58.86 81.88 -61.35
N ALA A 299 59.55 80.74 -61.52
CA ALA A 299 60.91 80.72 -62.07
C ALA A 299 60.95 81.30 -63.51
N ILE A 300 59.98 80.95 -64.36
CA ILE A 300 59.85 81.53 -65.71
C ILE A 300 59.60 83.06 -65.64
N LEU A 301 58.88 83.54 -64.63
CA LEU A 301 58.57 84.97 -64.47
C LEU A 301 59.78 85.79 -63.96
N TYR A 302 60.52 85.28 -62.97
CA TYR A 302 61.67 85.97 -62.37
C TYR A 302 62.97 85.80 -63.18
N PHE A 303 63.12 84.69 -63.91
CA PHE A 303 64.27 84.40 -64.76
C PHE A 303 63.81 84.05 -66.19
N PRO A 304 63.27 85.02 -66.95
CA PRO A 304 62.73 84.74 -68.27
C PRO A 304 63.87 84.28 -69.21
N PRO A 305 63.79 83.04 -69.76
CA PRO A 305 64.68 82.61 -70.82
C PRO A 305 64.61 83.58 -72.00
N ASP A 306 65.66 83.69 -72.82
CA ASP A 306 65.75 84.68 -73.91
C ASP A 306 64.54 84.67 -74.86
N ILE A 307 63.91 83.51 -75.01
CA ILE A 307 62.72 83.26 -75.83
C ILE A 307 61.45 83.95 -75.27
N PHE A 308 61.43 84.30 -73.98
CA PHE A 308 60.28 84.90 -73.28
C PHE A 308 60.48 86.38 -72.92
N LYS A 309 61.61 87.00 -73.28
CA LYS A 309 61.89 88.41 -72.97
C LYS A 309 60.99 89.33 -73.79
N VAL A 310 59.93 89.84 -73.18
CA VAL A 310 59.07 90.88 -73.76
C VAL A 310 59.69 92.24 -73.47
N GLY A 311 59.92 93.05 -74.51
CA GLY A 311 60.37 94.43 -74.34
C GLY A 311 59.35 95.23 -73.53
N LEU A 312 59.82 95.96 -72.52
CA LEU A 312 59.04 96.77 -71.56
C LEU A 312 58.16 97.89 -72.19
N ASP A 313 58.09 97.98 -73.53
CA ASP A 313 57.35 99.00 -74.28
C ASP A 313 55.87 98.64 -74.53
N GLY A 314 55.37 97.52 -73.97
CA GLY A 314 53.96 97.11 -74.07
C GLY A 314 53.48 96.73 -75.48
N LYS A 315 54.37 96.71 -76.48
CA LYS A 315 54.05 96.36 -77.88
C LYS A 315 54.54 94.96 -78.21
N ILE A 316 53.62 94.05 -78.52
CA ILE A 316 53.93 92.68 -78.95
C ILE A 316 54.64 92.75 -80.32
N LYS A 317 55.95 92.47 -80.36
CA LYS A 317 56.72 92.33 -81.61
C LYS A 317 56.57 90.91 -82.17
N LEU A 318 56.59 90.76 -83.50
CA LEU A 318 56.50 89.46 -84.21
C LEU A 318 57.52 88.41 -83.71
N GLU A 319 58.71 88.86 -83.26
CA GLU A 319 59.78 88.01 -82.73
C GLU A 319 59.43 87.36 -81.36
N ASN A 320 58.57 87.99 -80.57
CA ASN A 320 58.19 87.54 -79.22
C ASN A 320 56.96 86.60 -79.21
N ILE A 321 56.32 86.42 -80.37
CA ILE A 321 55.12 85.56 -80.52
C ILE A 321 55.45 84.11 -80.19
N LYS A 322 56.66 83.63 -80.52
CA LYS A 322 57.10 82.25 -80.22
C LYS A 322 57.12 81.98 -78.72
N GLY A 323 57.62 82.92 -77.92
CA GLY A 323 57.64 82.82 -76.45
C GLY A 323 56.24 82.83 -75.83
N VAL A 324 55.36 83.70 -76.34
CA VAL A 324 53.95 83.75 -75.88
C VAL A 324 53.22 82.44 -76.19
N ILE A 325 53.36 81.90 -77.41
CA ILE A 325 52.76 80.61 -77.79
C ILE A 325 53.29 79.47 -76.92
N LEU A 326 54.60 79.45 -76.65
CA LEU A 326 55.24 78.41 -75.85
C LEU A 326 54.82 78.52 -74.37
N PHE A 327 54.67 79.73 -73.84
CA PHE A 327 54.14 79.98 -72.49
C PHE A 327 52.71 79.46 -72.34
N VAL A 328 51.84 79.81 -73.30
CA VAL A 328 50.45 79.32 -73.34
C VAL A 328 50.39 77.79 -73.45
N SER A 329 51.32 77.19 -74.19
CA SER A 329 51.42 75.73 -74.34
C SER A 329 51.86 75.04 -73.04
N ILE A 330 52.86 75.58 -72.33
CA ILE A 330 53.28 75.10 -71.00
C ILE A 330 52.15 75.26 -69.98
N LEU A 331 51.48 76.41 -69.97
CA LEU A 331 50.35 76.66 -69.08
C LEU A 331 49.20 75.67 -69.35
N SER A 332 48.93 75.37 -70.62
CA SER A 332 47.95 74.38 -71.04
C SER A 332 48.35 72.96 -70.62
N LEU A 333 49.63 72.61 -70.73
CA LEU A 333 50.16 71.31 -70.28
C LEU A 333 49.99 71.14 -68.76
N PHE A 334 50.32 72.15 -67.96
CA PHE A 334 50.07 72.13 -66.52
C PHE A 334 48.57 72.04 -66.20
N GLY A 335 47.72 72.74 -66.94
CA GLY A 335 46.27 72.62 -66.81
C GLY A 335 45.76 71.20 -67.06
N ILE A 336 46.24 70.53 -68.11
CA ILE A 336 45.91 69.12 -68.40
C ILE A 336 46.45 68.19 -67.31
N PHE A 337 47.68 68.41 -66.86
CA PHE A 337 48.31 67.60 -65.81
C PHE A 337 47.55 67.68 -64.48
N ILE A 338 47.20 68.89 -64.03
CA ILE A 338 46.38 69.10 -62.83
C ILE A 338 45.01 68.44 -63.00
N LYS A 339 44.39 68.54 -64.19
CA LYS A 339 43.11 67.89 -64.50
C LYS A 339 43.20 66.36 -64.37
N VAL A 340 44.26 65.75 -64.87
CA VAL A 340 44.46 64.29 -64.78
C VAL A 340 44.69 63.85 -63.33
N LEU A 341 45.57 64.53 -62.58
CA LEU A 341 45.81 64.21 -61.17
C LEU A 341 44.57 64.45 -60.30
N SER A 342 43.80 65.48 -60.60
CA SER A 342 42.50 65.76 -59.98
C SER A 342 41.52 64.61 -60.22
N LYS A 343 41.39 64.13 -61.47
CA LYS A 343 40.53 62.98 -61.80
C LYS A 343 40.95 61.70 -61.06
N LEU A 344 42.25 61.42 -60.96
CA LEU A 344 42.77 60.25 -60.24
C LEU A 344 42.54 60.34 -58.72
N THR A 345 42.77 61.51 -58.14
CA THR A 345 42.57 61.74 -56.70
C THR A 345 41.10 61.64 -56.33
N PHE A 346 40.22 62.30 -57.11
CA PHE A 346 38.78 62.20 -56.89
C PHE A 346 38.26 60.79 -57.11
N SER A 347 38.78 60.05 -58.09
CA SER A 347 38.42 58.63 -58.30
C SER A 347 38.69 57.77 -57.06
N ASN A 348 39.87 57.90 -56.43
CA ASN A 348 40.19 57.13 -55.23
C ASN A 348 39.37 57.59 -53.99
N ILE A 349 39.02 58.88 -53.91
CA ILE A 349 38.11 59.39 -52.86
C ILE A 349 36.71 58.80 -53.04
N HIS A 350 36.20 58.73 -54.27
CA HIS A 350 34.92 58.09 -54.57
C HIS A 350 34.92 56.61 -54.22
N LEU A 351 35.98 55.86 -54.55
CA LEU A 351 36.10 54.45 -54.19
C LEU A 351 36.14 54.23 -52.67
N MET A 352 36.83 55.11 -51.93
CA MET A 352 36.86 55.06 -50.47
C MET A 352 35.47 55.31 -49.89
N ARG A 353 34.78 56.33 -50.39
CA ARG A 353 33.43 56.68 -49.95
C ARG A 353 32.41 55.60 -50.30
N ASP A 354 32.49 54.99 -51.47
CA ASP A 354 31.68 53.82 -51.85
C ASP A 354 31.93 52.64 -50.90
N ALA A 355 33.18 52.37 -50.51
CA ALA A 355 33.47 51.33 -49.52
C ALA A 355 32.91 51.66 -48.12
N GLU A 356 32.97 52.91 -47.68
CA GLU A 356 32.35 53.37 -46.43
C GLU A 356 30.82 53.31 -46.46
N GLU A 357 30.22 53.72 -47.57
CA GLU A 357 28.77 53.65 -47.81
C GLU A 357 28.32 52.18 -47.82
N ARG A 358 29.02 51.27 -48.51
CA ARG A 358 28.74 49.83 -48.48
C ARG A 358 28.87 49.22 -47.08
N LYS A 359 29.85 49.66 -46.28
CA LYS A 359 29.96 49.27 -44.86
C LYS A 359 28.73 49.74 -44.09
N MET A 360 28.34 51.01 -44.22
CA MET A 360 27.19 51.59 -43.53
C MET A 360 25.87 50.92 -43.95
N LEU A 361 25.69 50.66 -45.25
CA LEU A 361 24.53 49.95 -45.79
C LEU A 361 24.45 48.52 -45.28
N THR A 362 25.58 47.83 -45.14
CA THR A 362 25.63 46.48 -44.55
C THR A 362 25.21 46.51 -43.07
N TYR A 363 25.67 47.51 -42.31
CA TYR A 363 25.24 47.72 -40.93
C TYR A 363 23.76 48.11 -40.81
N PHE A 364 23.27 48.97 -41.69
CA PHE A 364 21.88 49.39 -41.69
C PHE A 364 20.93 48.24 -42.08
N TYR A 365 21.32 47.44 -43.08
CA TYR A 365 20.61 46.20 -43.40
C TYR A 365 20.57 45.26 -42.19
N LEU A 366 21.67 45.15 -41.44
CA LEU A 366 21.73 44.35 -40.22
C LEU A 366 20.78 44.89 -39.14
N SER A 367 20.78 46.20 -38.87
CA SER A 367 19.88 46.79 -37.87
C SER A 367 18.42 46.60 -38.27
N LEU A 368 18.09 46.81 -39.54
CA LEU A 368 16.74 46.63 -40.05
C LEU A 368 16.29 45.18 -39.91
N LYS A 369 17.13 44.21 -40.32
CA LYS A 369 16.78 42.79 -40.25
C LYS A 369 16.57 42.30 -38.81
N VAL A 370 17.32 42.84 -37.85
CA VAL A 370 17.14 42.53 -36.41
C VAL A 370 15.84 43.14 -35.88
N GLU A 371 15.46 44.34 -36.32
CA GLU A 371 14.22 45.01 -35.90
C GLU A 371 12.97 44.45 -36.59
N THR A 372 13.08 43.96 -37.84
CA THR A 372 11.96 43.48 -38.65
C THR A 372 11.98 41.95 -38.78
N LYS A 373 11.64 41.27 -37.69
CA LYS A 373 11.63 39.80 -37.61
C LYS A 373 10.63 39.12 -38.58
N ASP A 374 9.60 39.86 -39.03
CA ASP A 374 8.47 39.38 -39.86
C ASP A 374 8.32 40.12 -41.22
N MET A 375 9.37 40.76 -41.74
CA MET A 375 9.28 41.41 -43.06
C MET A 375 9.28 40.38 -44.21
N GLY A 376 8.27 40.47 -45.09
CA GLY A 376 8.15 39.62 -46.27
C GLY A 376 9.30 39.83 -47.27
N ASP A 377 9.65 38.80 -48.05
CA ASP A 377 10.77 38.84 -48.98
C ASP A 377 10.69 39.97 -50.02
N GLU A 378 9.48 40.40 -50.39
CA GLU A 378 9.26 41.52 -51.31
C GLU A 378 9.55 42.89 -50.67
N GLU A 379 9.16 43.12 -49.42
CA GLU A 379 9.49 44.35 -48.68
C GLU A 379 11.00 44.43 -48.43
N ARG A 380 11.61 43.30 -48.08
CA ARG A 380 13.05 43.17 -47.93
C ARG A 380 13.79 43.51 -49.23
N LYS A 381 13.31 43.02 -50.38
CA LYS A 381 13.88 43.38 -51.70
C LYS A 381 13.73 44.87 -52.01
N LEU A 382 12.58 45.48 -51.73
CA LEU A 382 12.35 46.91 -51.96
C LEU A 382 13.27 47.79 -51.11
N ILE A 383 13.46 47.45 -49.84
CA ILE A 383 14.35 48.22 -48.95
C ILE A 383 15.81 48.02 -49.35
N LEU A 384 16.22 46.78 -49.65
CA LEU A 384 17.55 46.50 -50.21
C LEU A 384 17.78 47.27 -51.51
N GLN A 385 16.79 47.31 -52.40
CA GLN A 385 16.89 48.06 -53.65
C GLN A 385 17.01 49.57 -53.41
N SER A 386 16.26 50.13 -52.46
CA SER A 386 16.37 51.53 -52.07
C SER A 386 17.76 51.85 -51.49
N LEU A 387 18.25 50.99 -50.59
CA LEU A 387 19.55 51.12 -49.91
C LEU A 387 20.75 50.95 -50.85
N PHE A 388 20.69 50.00 -51.78
CA PHE A 388 21.76 49.70 -52.73
C PHE A 388 21.55 50.36 -54.10
N SER A 389 20.49 51.16 -54.26
CA SER A 389 20.38 52.04 -55.43
C SER A 389 21.52 53.04 -55.38
N THR A 390 22.26 53.15 -56.49
CA THR A 390 23.32 54.15 -56.61
C THR A 390 22.71 55.52 -56.42
N ALA A 391 23.07 56.20 -55.33
CA ALA A 391 22.86 57.63 -55.25
C ALA A 391 23.79 58.26 -56.29
N ASP A 392 23.21 58.74 -57.39
CA ASP A 392 23.90 59.48 -58.45
C ASP A 392 24.43 60.81 -57.88
N PHE A 393 25.45 60.74 -57.01
CA PHE A 393 26.18 61.90 -56.54
C PHE A 393 27.17 62.32 -57.63
N GLY A 394 26.63 63.07 -58.59
CA GLY A 394 27.17 64.33 -59.09
C GLY A 394 28.61 64.38 -59.62
N ILE A 395 28.70 64.83 -60.88
CA ILE A 395 29.81 65.55 -61.56
C ILE A 395 30.63 64.74 -62.60
N LEU A 396 30.41 63.44 -62.78
CA LEU A 396 30.93 62.70 -63.94
C LEU A 396 29.85 61.84 -64.60
N THR A 397 28.80 62.50 -65.13
CA THR A 397 27.84 61.88 -66.05
C THR A 397 28.50 61.61 -67.40
N LYS A 398 29.47 60.68 -67.47
CA LYS A 398 29.92 60.06 -68.73
C LYS A 398 30.94 58.92 -68.60
N GLU A 399 30.85 58.04 -67.62
CA GLU A 399 31.48 56.71 -67.77
C GLU A 399 30.52 55.62 -67.29
N SER A 400 29.98 54.88 -68.25
CA SER A 400 29.15 53.70 -68.08
C SER A 400 29.93 52.62 -67.31
N GLY A 401 29.79 52.62 -65.99
CA GLY A 401 30.00 51.41 -65.19
C GLY A 401 28.85 50.43 -65.44
N PRO A 402 29.02 49.12 -65.18
CA PRO A 402 27.96 48.15 -65.40
C PRO A 402 26.78 48.54 -64.51
N THR A 403 25.68 48.98 -65.14
CA THR A 403 24.41 49.10 -64.46
C THR A 403 24.07 47.70 -63.96
N MET A 404 23.76 47.58 -62.67
CA MET A 404 23.26 46.32 -62.11
C MET A 404 22.09 45.85 -63.00
N PRO A 405 22.08 44.59 -63.50
CA PRO A 405 21.01 44.12 -64.37
C PRO A 405 19.67 44.38 -63.69
N GLY A 406 18.76 45.06 -64.39
CA GLY A 406 17.39 45.18 -63.93
C GLY A 406 16.83 43.78 -63.69
N ILE A 407 16.12 43.60 -62.57
CA ILE A 407 15.62 42.29 -62.09
C ILE A 407 14.79 41.53 -63.16
N THR A 408 14.28 42.20 -64.19
CA THR A 408 13.67 41.59 -65.38
C THR A 408 14.58 40.60 -66.11
N GLU A 409 15.89 40.81 -66.10
CA GLU A 409 16.87 39.90 -66.73
C GLU A 409 17.24 38.72 -65.83
N LEU A 410 17.33 38.93 -64.50
CA LEU A 410 17.58 37.87 -63.54
C LEU A 410 16.38 36.91 -63.42
N ILE A 411 15.15 37.42 -63.46
CA ILE A 411 13.93 36.59 -63.48
C ILE A 411 13.85 35.75 -64.76
N LYS A 412 14.32 36.27 -65.91
CA LYS A 412 14.42 35.48 -67.15
C LYS A 412 15.47 34.37 -67.07
N SER A 413 16.57 34.58 -66.34
CA SER A 413 17.62 33.57 -66.16
C SER A 413 17.23 32.45 -65.17
N VAL A 414 16.33 32.73 -64.22
CA VAL A 414 15.85 31.76 -63.23
C VAL A 414 14.61 30.98 -63.72
N ASN A 415 13.79 31.57 -64.58
CA ASN A 415 12.65 30.88 -65.22
C ASN A 415 13.01 30.21 -66.56
N GLY A 416 14.30 30.15 -66.88
CA GLY A 416 14.87 29.58 -68.10
C GLY A 416 15.60 28.25 -67.88
N HIS A 417 15.11 27.38 -66.98
CA HIS A 417 15.29 25.93 -67.00
C HIS A 417 14.25 25.23 -66.13
#